data_AF-A0A971HJD4-F1
#
_entry.id   AF-A0A971HJD4-F1
#
_cell.length_a   1.000
_cell.length_b   1.000
_cell.length_c   1.000
_cell.angle_alpha   90.00
_cell.angle_beta   90.00
_cell.angle_gamma   90.00
#
_symmetry.space_group_name_H-M   'P 1'
#
loop_
_entity.id
_entity.type
_entity.pdbx_description
1 polymer ?
#
loop_
_entity_poly.entity_id
_entity_poly.type
_entity_poly.pdbx_seq_one_letter_code
_entity_poly.pdbx_strand_id
1 'polypeptide(L)'
;MKMSSNCRRSEKALDADYSVEVEWGIFRRRLNRFTAQVYIESETPETVYVPSTGRMKELLVPGAPIGLLYRPSSNRKTAYTAAFVRHGETIVSIDAHLPNKLMGQWLTEGRLAPLPRMEQVRPEVGFGSSRFDFAGYSGQRQYLIEVKSVTLVEDGVAMFPDAPTKRGERHIRELITALDYGLHAVVVFVIQRGDGRVFTPNAASDEDFARAVQEAHAAGVQFLAYRYEVTTDRSQQEVQIRLAGQVPVEI
;
A
#
# COMPACT_ATOMS: atom_id res chain seq x y z
N MET A 1 0.01 52.62 -24.66
CA MET A 1 -0.97 51.66 -24.09
C MET A 1 -0.59 50.27 -24.60
N LYS A 2 0.34 49.60 -23.92
CA LYS A 2 0.84 48.27 -24.30
C LYS A 2 -0.03 47.23 -23.58
N MET A 3 -0.72 46.39 -24.34
CA MET A 3 -1.41 45.22 -23.80
C MET A 3 -0.37 44.17 -23.42
N SER A 4 -0.24 43.90 -22.13
CA SER A 4 0.56 42.80 -21.61
C SER A 4 -0.24 41.50 -21.68
N SER A 5 0.28 40.59 -22.48
CA SER A 5 -0.04 39.18 -22.55
C SER A 5 0.18 38.52 -21.19
N ASN A 6 -0.90 38.13 -20.51
CA ASN A 6 -0.78 37.34 -19.29
C ASN A 6 -0.85 35.85 -19.63
N CYS A 7 0.35 35.29 -19.79
CA CYS A 7 0.81 34.00 -19.27
C CYS A 7 -0.27 32.91 -19.07
N ARG A 8 -0.36 31.98 -20.03
CA ARG A 8 -0.90 30.64 -19.79
C ARG A 8 -0.05 30.01 -18.68
N ARG A 9 -0.61 29.87 -17.47
CA ARG A 9 -0.06 28.95 -16.47
C ARG A 9 -0.17 27.56 -17.06
N SER A 10 0.96 26.99 -17.47
CA SER A 10 1.06 25.56 -17.68
C SER A 10 0.78 24.88 -16.34
N GLU A 11 -0.26 24.05 -16.28
CA GLU A 11 -0.38 23.02 -15.25
C GLU A 11 0.89 22.18 -15.35
N LYS A 12 1.81 22.35 -14.40
CA LYS A 12 2.85 21.35 -14.17
C LYS A 12 2.11 20.08 -13.76
N ALA A 13 2.21 19.03 -14.56
CA ALA A 13 1.92 17.68 -14.08
C ALA A 13 2.72 17.51 -12.77
N LEU A 14 2.04 17.18 -11.68
CA LEU A 14 2.70 16.87 -10.42
C LEU A 14 3.49 15.57 -10.64
N ASP A 15 4.77 15.57 -10.26
CA ASP A 15 5.67 14.41 -10.43
C ASP A 15 5.12 13.17 -9.69
N ALA A 16 5.30 11.98 -10.28
CA ALA A 16 4.93 10.71 -9.64
C ALA A 16 5.78 10.44 -8.38
N ASP A 17 5.17 9.84 -7.35
CA ASP A 17 5.90 9.42 -6.14
C ASP A 17 6.76 8.18 -6.41
N TYR A 18 6.34 7.38 -7.38
CA TYR A 18 7.04 6.20 -7.84
C TYR A 18 6.75 5.99 -9.32
N SER A 19 7.79 5.80 -10.11
CA SER A 19 7.69 5.40 -11.51
C SER A 19 8.55 4.18 -11.76
N VAL A 20 8.06 3.25 -12.56
CA VAL A 20 8.81 2.04 -12.91
C VAL A 20 8.39 1.50 -14.27
N GLU A 21 9.37 1.05 -15.05
CA GLU A 21 9.11 0.27 -16.25
C GLU A 21 8.53 -1.10 -15.89
N VAL A 22 7.55 -1.52 -16.67
CA VAL A 22 6.81 -2.77 -16.50
C VAL A 22 6.76 -3.55 -17.80
N GLU A 23 6.97 -4.86 -17.67
CA GLU A 23 6.71 -5.81 -18.74
C GLU A 23 5.42 -6.56 -18.43
N TRP A 24 4.47 -6.56 -19.36
CA TRP A 24 3.17 -7.20 -19.15
C TRP A 24 3.20 -8.66 -19.60
N GLY A 25 2.70 -9.53 -18.74
CA GLY A 25 2.43 -10.93 -19.05
C GLY A 25 1.01 -11.34 -18.64
N ILE A 26 0.74 -12.63 -18.72
CA ILE A 26 -0.53 -13.25 -18.35
C ILE A 26 -0.32 -14.19 -17.18
N PHE A 27 -0.97 -13.90 -16.06
CA PHE A 27 -0.90 -14.73 -14.88
C PHE A 27 -1.47 -16.13 -15.16
N ARG A 28 -0.71 -17.18 -14.84
CA ARG A 28 -1.15 -18.57 -14.99
C ARG A 28 -1.72 -19.11 -13.68
N ARG A 29 -0.89 -19.11 -12.64
CA ARG A 29 -1.26 -19.66 -11.32
C ARG A 29 -0.26 -19.24 -10.26
N ARG A 30 -0.71 -19.19 -9.01
CA ARG A 30 0.16 -19.05 -7.84
C ARG A 30 0.70 -20.42 -7.44
N LEU A 31 2.01 -20.53 -7.21
CA LEU A 31 2.65 -21.78 -6.78
C LEU A 31 2.67 -21.90 -5.25
N ASN A 32 2.99 -20.79 -4.59
CA ASN A 32 2.99 -20.65 -3.14
C ASN A 32 2.86 -19.16 -2.77
N ARG A 33 3.02 -18.82 -1.49
CA ARG A 33 2.89 -17.44 -1.01
C ARG A 33 3.82 -16.45 -1.73
N PHE A 34 4.99 -16.87 -2.17
CA PHE A 34 6.04 -15.99 -2.73
C PHE A 34 6.38 -16.24 -4.19
N THR A 35 5.77 -17.24 -4.86
CA THR A 35 6.04 -17.48 -6.28
C THR A 35 4.78 -17.77 -7.08
N ALA A 36 4.80 -17.35 -8.34
CA ALA A 36 3.75 -17.58 -9.32
C ALA A 36 4.34 -17.94 -10.69
N GLN A 37 3.50 -18.46 -11.57
CA GLN A 37 3.82 -18.70 -12.97
C GLN A 37 3.09 -17.69 -13.86
N VAL A 38 3.81 -17.14 -14.84
CA VAL A 38 3.33 -16.11 -15.76
C VAL A 38 3.81 -16.42 -17.17
N TYR A 39 2.95 -16.22 -18.17
CA TYR A 39 3.34 -16.21 -19.57
C TYR A 39 3.76 -14.79 -19.96
N ILE A 40 4.93 -14.61 -20.54
CA ILE A 40 5.44 -13.28 -20.91
C ILE A 40 5.48 -13.20 -22.44
N GLU A 41 6.53 -13.74 -23.06
CA GLU A 41 6.68 -13.79 -24.53
C GLU A 41 6.55 -15.21 -25.11
N SER A 42 6.60 -16.25 -24.27
CA SER A 42 6.61 -17.65 -24.71
C SER A 42 5.45 -18.47 -24.14
N GLU A 43 5.14 -19.60 -24.79
CA GLU A 43 4.18 -20.58 -24.28
C GLU A 43 4.67 -21.33 -23.03
N THR A 44 5.96 -21.21 -22.68
CA THR A 44 6.48 -21.76 -21.42
C THR A 44 6.36 -20.71 -20.31
N PRO A 45 5.71 -21.03 -19.18
CA PRO A 45 5.51 -20.05 -18.13
C PRO A 45 6.78 -19.85 -17.29
N GLU A 46 7.14 -18.59 -17.09
CA GLU A 46 8.24 -18.16 -16.25
C GLU A 46 7.84 -18.16 -14.76
N THR A 47 8.76 -18.51 -13.87
CA THR A 47 8.51 -18.43 -12.42
C THR A 47 8.94 -17.07 -11.88
N VAL A 48 7.99 -16.33 -11.31
CA VAL A 48 8.20 -14.96 -10.82
C VAL A 48 8.04 -14.87 -9.31
N TYR A 49 8.70 -13.90 -8.69
CA TYR A 49 8.52 -13.60 -7.26
C TYR A 49 7.24 -12.79 -7.03
N VAL A 50 6.49 -13.13 -5.98
CA VAL A 50 5.31 -12.38 -5.51
C VAL A 50 5.67 -11.69 -4.18
N PRO A 51 5.78 -10.35 -4.16
CA PRO A 51 6.19 -9.55 -3.01
C PRO A 51 5.07 -9.31 -1.99
N SER A 52 4.26 -10.34 -1.70
CA SER A 52 3.16 -10.23 -0.73
C SER A 52 2.80 -11.59 -0.15
N THR A 53 2.45 -11.62 1.13
CA THR A 53 1.91 -12.82 1.81
C THR A 53 0.38 -12.94 1.68
N GLY A 54 -0.31 -11.87 1.29
CA GLY A 54 -1.76 -11.85 1.07
C GLY A 54 -2.17 -12.81 -0.04
N ARG A 55 -3.40 -13.30 -0.02
CA ARG A 55 -3.90 -14.33 -0.95
C ARG A 55 -4.27 -13.74 -2.31
N MET A 56 -4.82 -12.52 -2.33
CA MET A 56 -5.19 -11.79 -3.56
C MET A 56 -5.96 -12.68 -4.56
N LYS A 57 -6.94 -13.45 -4.08
CA LYS A 57 -7.64 -14.48 -4.89
C LYS A 57 -8.50 -13.87 -6.00
N GLU A 58 -9.01 -12.68 -5.75
CA GLU A 58 -9.80 -11.85 -6.66
C GLU A 58 -8.94 -11.22 -7.76
N LEU A 59 -7.63 -11.02 -7.50
CA LEU A 59 -6.72 -10.38 -8.44
C LEU A 59 -5.87 -11.38 -9.23
N LEU A 60 -5.33 -12.39 -8.54
CA LEU A 60 -4.42 -13.38 -9.12
C LEU A 60 -5.22 -14.57 -9.68
N VAL A 61 -6.06 -14.27 -10.67
CA VAL A 61 -6.86 -15.26 -11.40
C VAL A 61 -6.18 -15.64 -12.73
N PRO A 62 -6.22 -16.92 -13.16
CA PRO A 62 -5.65 -17.33 -14.45
C PRO A 62 -6.19 -16.47 -15.60
N GLY A 63 -5.29 -15.94 -16.43
CA GLY A 63 -5.63 -15.03 -17.52
C GLY A 63 -5.49 -13.53 -17.19
N ALA A 64 -5.33 -13.16 -15.91
CA ALA A 64 -5.18 -11.75 -15.53
C ALA A 64 -3.88 -11.14 -16.08
N PRO A 65 -3.92 -9.95 -16.71
CA PRO A 65 -2.71 -9.23 -17.08
C PRO A 65 -1.91 -8.83 -15.85
N ILE A 66 -0.62 -9.16 -15.83
CA ILE A 66 0.27 -8.95 -14.69
C ILE A 66 1.50 -8.15 -15.12
N GLY A 67 1.79 -7.08 -14.40
CA GLY A 67 2.96 -6.22 -14.64
C GLY A 67 4.16 -6.73 -13.86
N LEU A 68 5.24 -6.99 -14.57
CA LEU A 68 6.47 -7.58 -14.08
C LEU A 68 7.60 -6.56 -14.07
N LEU A 69 8.44 -6.63 -13.04
CA LEU A 69 9.70 -5.88 -12.97
C LEU A 69 10.85 -6.83 -13.27
N TYR A 70 11.55 -6.62 -14.38
CA TYR A 70 12.76 -7.37 -14.72
C TYR A 70 13.95 -6.87 -13.90
N ARG A 71 14.47 -7.71 -12.99
CA ARG A 71 15.59 -7.38 -12.09
C ARG A 71 16.50 -8.58 -11.86
N PRO A 72 17.14 -9.15 -12.90
CA PRO A 72 18.00 -10.31 -12.75
C PRO A 72 19.17 -10.01 -11.80
N SER A 73 19.56 -10.99 -10.98
CA SER A 73 20.69 -10.87 -10.07
C SER A 73 21.14 -12.26 -9.64
N SER A 74 22.45 -12.46 -9.44
CA SER A 74 23.01 -13.71 -8.92
C SER A 74 22.48 -14.08 -7.52
N ASN A 75 22.00 -13.10 -6.75
CA ASN A 75 21.41 -13.30 -5.43
C ASN A 75 19.91 -13.62 -5.48
N ARG A 76 19.29 -13.64 -6.67
CA ARG A 76 17.87 -13.91 -6.86
C ARG A 76 17.66 -15.22 -7.60
N LYS A 77 16.65 -15.99 -7.15
CA LYS A 77 16.21 -17.22 -7.83
C LYS A 77 15.32 -16.95 -9.05
N THR A 78 14.73 -15.76 -9.15
CA THR A 78 13.80 -15.36 -10.21
C THR A 78 14.26 -14.04 -10.80
N ALA A 79 14.22 -13.90 -12.13
CA ALA A 79 14.55 -12.63 -12.79
C ALA A 79 13.46 -11.57 -12.57
N TYR A 80 12.20 -11.99 -12.49
CA TYR A 80 11.05 -11.11 -12.41
C TYR A 80 10.42 -11.01 -11.02
N THR A 81 9.83 -9.86 -10.74
CA THR A 81 8.90 -9.64 -9.62
C THR A 81 7.54 -9.24 -10.17
N ALA A 82 6.46 -9.91 -9.76
CA ALA A 82 5.10 -9.48 -10.05
C ALA A 82 4.74 -8.29 -9.16
N ALA A 83 4.62 -7.09 -9.73
CA ALA A 83 4.40 -5.85 -9.00
C ALA A 83 3.01 -5.26 -9.21
N PHE A 84 2.37 -5.55 -10.34
CA PHE A 84 1.08 -5.02 -10.70
C PHE A 84 0.16 -6.09 -11.28
N VAL A 85 -1.15 -5.88 -11.20
CA VAL A 85 -2.16 -6.70 -11.86
C VAL A 85 -3.29 -5.81 -12.36
N ARG A 86 -3.82 -6.10 -13.55
CA ARG A 86 -5.03 -5.44 -14.06
C ARG A 86 -6.26 -6.15 -13.54
N HIS A 87 -7.18 -5.37 -12.97
CA HIS A 87 -8.47 -5.82 -12.48
C HIS A 87 -9.55 -4.91 -13.10
N GLY A 88 -10.14 -5.37 -14.20
CA GLY A 88 -10.93 -4.52 -15.09
C GLY A 88 -10.07 -3.36 -15.61
N GLU A 89 -10.59 -2.14 -15.48
CA GLU A 89 -9.89 -0.90 -15.87
C GLU A 89 -8.87 -0.42 -14.81
N THR A 90 -8.80 -1.07 -13.64
CA THR A 90 -7.93 -0.65 -12.54
C THR A 90 -6.61 -1.40 -12.56
N ILE A 91 -5.50 -0.69 -12.37
CA ILE A 91 -4.20 -1.28 -12.07
C ILE A 91 -4.02 -1.31 -10.56
N VAL A 92 -3.73 -2.49 -10.02
CA VAL A 92 -3.49 -2.71 -8.60
C VAL A 92 -2.00 -2.99 -8.40
N SER A 93 -1.35 -2.26 -7.50
CA SER A 93 -0.04 -2.67 -7.01
C SER A 93 -0.19 -3.79 -5.98
N ILE A 94 0.55 -4.87 -6.17
CA ILE A 94 0.56 -6.05 -5.31
C ILE A 94 1.87 -6.18 -4.51
N ASP A 95 2.73 -5.16 -4.56
CA ASP A 95 3.94 -5.07 -3.76
C ASP A 95 3.61 -4.58 -2.36
N ALA A 96 3.61 -5.49 -1.39
CA ALA A 96 3.32 -5.15 -0.01
C ALA A 96 4.40 -4.30 0.66
N HIS A 97 5.58 -4.16 0.05
CA HIS A 97 6.67 -3.31 0.57
C HIS A 97 6.61 -1.87 0.05
N LEU A 98 5.93 -1.63 -1.07
CA LEU A 98 5.83 -0.31 -1.67
C LEU A 98 5.18 0.74 -0.74
N PRO A 99 4.11 0.42 0.03
CA PRO A 99 3.54 1.33 1.01
C PRO A 99 4.59 1.87 1.99
N ASN A 100 5.39 1.00 2.62
CA ASN A 100 6.42 1.42 3.56
C ASN A 100 7.49 2.27 2.88
N LYS A 101 7.88 1.90 1.65
CA LYS A 101 8.88 2.65 0.88
C LYS A 101 8.46 4.11 0.66
N LEU A 102 7.20 4.36 0.38
CA LEU A 102 6.67 5.71 0.13
C LEU A 102 6.24 6.43 1.42
N MET A 103 5.83 5.69 2.45
CA MET A 103 5.34 6.25 3.70
C MET A 103 6.35 7.18 4.37
N GLY A 104 7.63 6.78 4.45
CA GLY A 104 8.66 7.59 5.10
C GLY A 104 8.84 8.97 4.45
N GLN A 105 8.74 9.01 3.11
CA GLN A 105 8.75 10.26 2.35
C GLN A 105 7.51 11.10 2.67
N TRP A 106 6.31 10.52 2.59
CA TRP A 106 5.06 11.24 2.83
C TRP A 106 4.93 11.80 4.25
N LEU A 107 5.43 11.07 5.25
CA LEU A 107 5.52 11.52 6.64
C LEU A 107 6.42 12.75 6.77
N THR A 108 7.60 12.72 6.15
CA THR A 108 8.60 13.79 6.21
C THR A 108 8.18 15.03 5.41
N GLU A 109 7.42 14.83 4.33
CA GLU A 109 6.86 15.90 3.49
C GLU A 109 5.57 16.50 4.07
N GLY A 110 4.94 15.86 5.06
CA GLY A 110 3.69 16.33 5.66
C GLY A 110 2.47 16.18 4.74
N ARG A 111 2.44 15.12 3.93
CA ARG A 111 1.40 14.89 2.90
C ARG A 111 0.21 14.07 3.39
N LEU A 112 0.26 13.57 4.63
CA LEU A 112 -0.70 12.62 5.20
C LEU A 112 -1.64 13.31 6.18
N ALA A 113 -2.31 14.39 5.77
CA ALA A 113 -3.32 15.03 6.62
C ALA A 113 -4.41 14.01 7.02
N PRO A 114 -4.78 13.90 8.32
CA PRO A 114 -4.54 14.87 9.39
C PRO A 114 -3.25 14.66 10.20
N LEU A 115 -2.37 13.70 9.86
CA LEU A 115 -1.08 13.59 10.51
C LEU A 115 -0.24 14.84 10.25
N PRO A 116 0.41 15.38 11.29
CA PRO A 116 1.32 16.49 11.08
C PRO A 116 2.56 15.99 10.33
N ARG A 117 3.32 16.94 9.78
CA ARG A 117 4.65 16.66 9.25
C ARG A 117 5.53 16.08 10.36
N MET A 118 6.19 14.97 10.06
CA MET A 118 7.20 14.38 10.93
C MET A 118 8.54 15.08 10.70
N GLU A 119 9.13 15.62 11.75
CA GLU A 119 10.47 16.23 11.74
C GLU A 119 11.57 15.17 11.67
N GLN A 120 11.31 14.02 12.27
CA GLN A 120 12.17 12.84 12.25
C GLN A 120 11.31 11.60 12.04
N VAL A 121 11.80 10.67 11.22
CA VAL A 121 11.16 9.38 10.96
C VAL A 121 12.21 8.29 11.11
N ARG A 122 11.95 7.33 11.99
CA ARG A 122 12.78 6.13 12.17
C ARG A 122 11.98 4.91 11.74
N PRO A 123 12.43 4.14 10.75
CA PRO A 123 11.76 2.90 10.36
C PRO A 123 12.05 1.75 11.33
N GLU A 124 11.25 0.68 11.26
CA GLU A 124 11.55 -0.63 11.86
C GLU A 124 11.77 -0.58 13.39
N VAL A 125 10.85 0.10 14.10
CA VAL A 125 10.98 0.42 15.52
C VAL A 125 10.36 -0.64 16.41
N GLY A 126 11.12 -1.15 17.39
CA GLY A 126 10.61 -2.07 18.40
C GLY A 126 9.74 -1.36 19.44
N PHE A 127 8.60 -1.96 19.77
CA PHE A 127 7.76 -1.59 20.91
C PHE A 127 7.01 -2.83 21.41
N GLY A 128 7.02 -3.07 22.73
CA GLY A 128 6.48 -4.32 23.28
C GLY A 128 7.19 -5.55 22.71
N SER A 129 6.42 -6.49 22.16
CA SER A 129 6.92 -7.71 21.53
C SER A 129 6.99 -7.63 20.00
N SER A 130 6.58 -6.52 19.40
CA SER A 130 6.55 -6.34 17.95
C SER A 130 7.52 -5.27 17.45
N ARG A 131 7.61 -5.21 16.12
CA ARG A 131 8.29 -4.16 15.38
C ARG A 131 7.27 -3.46 14.50
N PHE A 132 7.19 -2.15 14.67
CA PHE A 132 6.31 -1.24 13.94
C PHE A 132 7.07 -0.59 12.80
N ASP A 133 6.33 -0.22 11.76
CA ASP A 133 6.93 0.28 10.52
C ASP A 133 7.68 1.60 10.74
N PHE A 134 7.13 2.52 11.54
CA PHE A 134 7.78 3.80 11.84
C PHE A 134 7.54 4.28 13.28
N ALA A 135 8.49 5.04 13.79
CA ALA A 135 8.25 6.04 14.84
C ALA A 135 8.71 7.41 14.35
N GLY A 136 8.07 8.47 14.83
CA GLY A 136 8.42 9.83 14.43
C GLY A 136 8.11 10.87 15.49
N TYR A 137 8.58 12.09 15.25
CA TYR A 137 8.33 13.24 16.10
C TYR A 137 7.73 14.40 15.31
N SER A 138 6.78 15.10 15.92
CA SER A 138 6.31 16.40 15.46
C SER A 138 6.19 17.32 16.68
N GLY A 139 7.10 18.30 16.78
CA GLY A 139 7.35 19.00 18.03
C GLY A 139 7.67 18.03 19.18
N GLN A 140 6.94 18.15 20.30
CA GLN A 140 7.11 17.29 21.47
C GLN A 140 6.31 15.98 21.41
N ARG A 141 5.52 15.76 20.36
CA ARG A 141 4.67 14.58 20.24
C ARG A 141 5.42 13.46 19.54
N GLN A 142 5.47 12.30 20.17
CA GLN A 142 6.04 11.08 19.58
C GLN A 142 4.92 10.22 18.99
N TYR A 143 5.14 9.71 17.79
CA TYR A 143 4.21 8.86 17.06
C TYR A 143 4.78 7.45 16.90
N LEU A 144 3.92 6.45 17.02
CA LEU A 144 4.19 5.06 16.64
C LEU A 144 3.20 4.69 15.53
N ILE A 145 3.71 4.32 14.36
CA ILE A 145 2.94 4.22 13.13
C ILE A 145 3.11 2.82 12.53
N GLU A 146 1.98 2.17 12.31
CA GLU A 146 1.87 0.90 11.58
C GLU A 146 1.25 1.15 10.21
N VAL A 147 1.79 0.52 9.16
CA VAL A 147 1.32 0.61 7.79
C VAL A 147 0.73 -0.75 7.37
N LYS A 148 -0.41 -0.71 6.69
CA LYS A 148 -1.09 -1.90 6.18
C LYS A 148 -1.32 -1.78 4.67
N SER A 149 -0.82 -2.75 3.92
CA SER A 149 -1.10 -2.88 2.48
C SER A 149 -2.51 -3.40 2.27
N VAL A 150 -3.32 -2.69 1.49
CA VAL A 150 -4.71 -3.05 1.17
C VAL A 150 -4.88 -3.16 -0.34
N THR A 151 -5.29 -4.34 -0.81
CA THR A 151 -5.55 -4.63 -2.24
C THR A 151 -6.98 -5.10 -2.50
N LEU A 152 -7.64 -5.65 -1.47
CA LEU A 152 -9.02 -6.12 -1.52
C LEU A 152 -9.95 -4.90 -1.56
N VAL A 153 -10.69 -4.78 -2.67
CA VAL A 153 -11.72 -3.76 -2.87
C VAL A 153 -12.91 -4.42 -3.57
N GLU A 154 -14.10 -4.30 -2.97
CA GLU A 154 -15.37 -4.78 -3.51
C GLU A 154 -16.34 -3.60 -3.56
N ASP A 155 -16.90 -3.30 -4.74
CA ASP A 155 -17.84 -2.19 -4.96
C ASP A 155 -17.36 -0.82 -4.40
N GLY A 156 -16.05 -0.59 -4.43
CA GLY A 156 -15.41 0.63 -3.92
C GLY A 156 -15.11 0.62 -2.42
N VAL A 157 -15.43 -0.46 -1.71
CA VAL A 157 -15.13 -0.68 -0.30
C VAL A 157 -13.81 -1.43 -0.18
N ALA A 158 -12.77 -0.74 0.31
CA ALA A 158 -11.48 -1.34 0.60
C ALA A 158 -11.49 -2.04 1.97
N MET A 159 -10.88 -3.22 2.04
CA MET A 159 -11.02 -4.11 3.19
C MET A 159 -9.69 -4.73 3.62
N PHE A 160 -9.48 -4.82 4.92
CA PHE A 160 -8.33 -5.54 5.49
C PHE A 160 -8.73 -6.31 6.77
N PRO A 161 -8.26 -7.56 6.96
CA PRO A 161 -7.36 -8.31 6.08
C PRO A 161 -8.10 -9.13 5.02
N ASP A 162 -7.36 -9.64 4.01
CA ASP A 162 -7.86 -10.59 3.00
C ASP A 162 -7.78 -12.07 3.47
N ALA A 163 -7.17 -12.30 4.64
CA ALA A 163 -7.15 -13.57 5.36
C ALA A 163 -6.87 -13.34 6.86
N PRO A 164 -7.22 -14.29 7.76
CA PRO A 164 -6.93 -14.18 9.19
C PRO A 164 -5.47 -13.83 9.52
N THR A 165 -5.26 -12.89 10.45
CA THR A 165 -3.95 -12.30 10.80
C THR A 165 -3.77 -12.06 12.31
N LYS A 166 -3.40 -13.12 13.03
CA LYS A 166 -3.00 -13.01 14.46
C LYS A 166 -1.86 -12.02 14.71
N ARG A 167 -0.97 -11.83 13.73
CA ARG A 167 0.09 -10.82 13.81
C ARG A 167 -0.49 -9.41 13.74
N GLY A 168 -1.41 -9.17 12.81
CA GLY A 168 -2.09 -7.87 12.69
C GLY A 168 -2.86 -7.54 13.96
N GLU A 169 -3.62 -8.49 14.49
CA GLU A 169 -4.36 -8.31 15.76
C GLU A 169 -3.43 -7.92 16.91
N ARG A 170 -2.32 -8.66 17.12
CA ARG A 170 -1.34 -8.35 18.17
C ARG A 170 -0.78 -6.93 18.03
N HIS A 171 -0.42 -6.53 16.81
CA HIS A 171 0.12 -5.17 16.57
C HIS A 171 -0.93 -4.10 16.95
N ILE A 172 -2.21 -4.29 16.61
CA ILE A 172 -3.28 -3.37 17.00
C ILE A 172 -3.41 -3.28 18.53
N ARG A 173 -3.37 -4.41 19.24
CA ARG A 173 -3.43 -4.41 20.71
C ARG A 173 -2.23 -3.72 21.36
N GLU A 174 -1.02 -3.89 20.82
CA GLU A 174 0.17 -3.19 21.32
C GLU A 174 0.13 -1.69 21.05
N LEU A 175 -0.57 -1.23 20.01
CA LEU A 175 -0.82 0.20 19.79
C LEU A 175 -1.71 0.81 20.87
N ILE A 176 -2.63 0.04 21.47
CA ILE A 176 -3.38 0.49 22.65
C ILE A 176 -2.41 0.71 23.81
N THR A 177 -1.54 -0.26 24.08
CA THR A 177 -0.50 -0.12 25.12
C THR A 177 0.41 1.08 24.85
N ALA A 178 0.72 1.41 23.60
CA ALA A 178 1.53 2.58 23.27
C ALA A 178 0.92 3.91 23.76
N LEU A 179 -0.42 4.00 23.82
CA LEU A 179 -1.12 5.17 24.36
C LEU A 179 -0.81 5.38 25.85
N ASP A 180 -0.71 4.31 26.63
CA ASP A 180 -0.39 4.37 28.07
C ASP A 180 1.03 4.93 28.35
N TYR A 181 1.92 4.83 27.36
CA TYR A 181 3.27 5.41 27.39
C TYR A 181 3.32 6.84 26.86
N GLY A 182 2.17 7.46 26.58
CA GLY A 182 2.05 8.83 26.07
C GLY A 182 2.39 8.96 24.58
N LEU A 183 2.44 7.85 23.83
CA LEU A 183 2.67 7.87 22.39
C LEU A 183 1.36 8.14 21.64
N HIS A 184 1.46 8.83 20.51
CA HIS A 184 0.37 8.88 19.53
C HIS A 184 0.46 7.65 18.62
N ALA A 185 -0.48 6.73 18.77
CA ALA A 185 -0.54 5.51 17.98
C ALA A 185 -1.39 5.71 16.72
N VAL A 186 -0.86 5.30 15.56
CA VAL A 186 -1.51 5.47 14.26
C VAL A 186 -1.40 4.20 13.43
N VAL A 187 -2.50 3.82 12.77
CA VAL A 187 -2.51 2.81 11.72
C VAL A 187 -2.86 3.48 10.39
N VAL A 188 -2.04 3.26 9.38
CA VAL A 188 -2.24 3.79 8.03
C VAL A 188 -2.48 2.65 7.05
N PHE A 189 -3.71 2.53 6.57
CA PHE A 189 -4.07 1.63 5.48
C PHE A 189 -3.76 2.29 4.14
N VAL A 190 -2.99 1.60 3.31
CA VAL A 190 -2.61 2.06 1.98
C VAL A 190 -3.31 1.20 0.95
N ILE A 191 -4.35 1.76 0.34
CA ILE A 191 -5.14 1.15 -0.71
C ILE A 191 -4.34 1.28 -2.01
N GLN A 192 -3.77 0.16 -2.45
CA GLN A 192 -2.79 0.12 -3.54
C GLN A 192 -3.44 0.14 -4.94
N ARG A 193 -4.56 0.85 -5.08
CA ARG A 193 -5.40 0.97 -6.28
C ARG A 193 -6.33 2.18 -6.16
N GLY A 194 -6.78 2.71 -7.30
CA GLY A 194 -7.51 3.98 -7.37
C GLY A 194 -9.02 3.93 -7.12
N ASP A 195 -9.61 2.75 -7.15
CA ASP A 195 -11.07 2.55 -7.07
C ASP A 195 -11.60 2.31 -5.64
N GLY A 196 -10.72 2.24 -4.63
CA GLY A 196 -11.13 2.27 -3.22
C GLY A 196 -11.61 3.67 -2.81
N ARG A 197 -12.85 3.75 -2.33
CA ARG A 197 -13.53 5.01 -1.96
C ARG A 197 -13.76 5.16 -0.47
N VAL A 198 -13.80 4.04 0.25
CA VAL A 198 -13.93 3.96 1.71
C VAL A 198 -13.14 2.75 2.19
N PHE A 199 -12.72 2.74 3.45
CA PHE A 199 -12.05 1.61 4.08
C PHE A 199 -12.84 1.11 5.30
N THR A 200 -12.91 -0.21 5.47
CA THR A 200 -13.44 -0.87 6.68
C THR A 200 -12.59 -2.10 7.05
N PRO A 201 -12.43 -2.43 8.36
CA PRO A 201 -11.90 -3.73 8.73
C PRO A 201 -12.81 -4.86 8.22
N ASN A 202 -12.21 -5.96 7.78
CA ASN A 202 -12.92 -7.10 7.20
C ASN A 202 -13.29 -8.15 8.25
N ALA A 203 -14.39 -7.93 8.97
CA ALA A 203 -14.87 -8.86 9.99
C ALA A 203 -15.23 -10.25 9.42
N ALA A 204 -15.65 -10.34 8.16
CA ALA A 204 -15.94 -11.63 7.51
C ALA A 204 -14.69 -12.49 7.29
N SER A 205 -13.52 -11.85 7.18
CA SER A 205 -12.22 -12.51 7.03
C SER A 205 -11.57 -12.78 8.39
N ASP A 206 -11.66 -11.83 9.33
CA ASP A 206 -11.06 -11.92 10.65
C ASP A 206 -11.84 -11.06 11.68
N GLU A 207 -12.76 -11.70 12.40
CA GLU A 207 -13.57 -11.06 13.45
C GLU A 207 -12.71 -10.57 14.62
N ASP A 208 -11.66 -11.31 14.99
CA ASP A 208 -10.76 -10.94 16.10
C ASP A 208 -9.98 -9.66 15.77
N PHE A 209 -9.47 -9.57 14.54
CA PHE A 209 -8.82 -8.35 14.05
C PHE A 209 -9.79 -7.15 14.04
N ALA A 210 -11.00 -7.32 13.51
CA ALA A 210 -12.00 -6.25 13.44
C ALA A 210 -12.38 -5.74 14.83
N ARG A 211 -12.59 -6.65 15.79
CA ARG A 211 -12.84 -6.30 17.19
C ARG A 211 -11.65 -5.55 17.82
N ALA A 212 -10.43 -6.00 17.58
CA ALA A 212 -9.24 -5.30 18.08
C ALA A 212 -9.14 -3.87 17.51
N VAL A 213 -9.50 -3.65 16.25
CA VAL A 213 -9.56 -2.31 15.63
C VAL A 213 -10.62 -1.43 16.31
N GLN A 214 -11.81 -1.97 16.59
CA GLN A 214 -12.86 -1.24 17.31
C GLN A 214 -12.43 -0.83 18.72
N GLU A 215 -11.84 -1.77 19.48
CA GLU A 215 -11.30 -1.51 20.81
C GLU A 215 -10.19 -0.44 20.78
N ALA A 216 -9.27 -0.53 19.81
CA ALA A 216 -8.18 0.42 19.66
C ALA A 216 -8.67 1.81 19.25
N HIS A 217 -9.68 1.88 18.38
CA HIS A 217 -10.29 3.15 17.98
C HIS A 217 -10.97 3.82 19.18
N ALA A 218 -11.72 3.06 19.98
CA ALA A 218 -12.34 3.55 21.20
C ALA A 218 -11.30 4.02 22.25
N ALA A 219 -10.13 3.39 22.30
CA ALA A 219 -9.03 3.79 23.17
C ALA A 219 -8.28 5.05 22.69
N GLY A 220 -8.43 5.44 21.42
CA GLY A 220 -7.81 6.65 20.85
C GLY A 220 -6.68 6.39 19.84
N VAL A 221 -6.48 5.16 19.39
CA VAL A 221 -5.60 4.86 18.24
C VAL A 221 -6.22 5.48 16.98
N GLN A 222 -5.42 6.23 16.22
CA GLN A 222 -5.90 6.86 14.99
C GLN A 222 -5.81 5.89 13.81
N PHE A 223 -6.88 5.78 13.04
CA PHE A 223 -6.93 4.96 11.83
C PHE A 223 -7.14 5.84 10.61
N LEU A 224 -6.23 5.72 9.65
CA LEU A 224 -6.24 6.51 8.42
C LEU A 224 -6.16 5.56 7.23
N ALA A 225 -6.83 5.93 6.15
CA ALA A 225 -6.73 5.21 4.89
C ALA A 225 -6.42 6.19 3.76
N TYR A 226 -5.44 5.85 2.93
CA TYR A 226 -5.07 6.61 1.75
C TYR A 226 -5.07 5.69 0.54
N ARG A 227 -5.46 6.23 -0.62
CA ARG A 227 -5.43 5.48 -1.86
C ARG A 227 -4.34 5.97 -2.80
N TYR A 228 -3.83 5.05 -3.60
CA TYR A 228 -3.02 5.39 -4.74
C TYR A 228 -3.88 5.87 -5.88
N GLU A 229 -3.28 6.70 -6.73
CA GLU A 229 -3.63 6.73 -8.13
C GLU A 229 -2.52 6.02 -8.89
N VAL A 230 -2.94 5.08 -9.73
CA VAL A 230 -2.03 4.23 -10.51
C VAL A 230 -2.36 4.46 -11.97
N THR A 231 -1.42 5.03 -12.71
CA THR A 231 -1.57 5.36 -14.13
C THR A 231 -0.46 4.71 -14.93
N THR A 232 -0.66 4.62 -16.24
CA THR A 232 0.42 4.28 -17.16
C THR A 232 0.70 5.43 -18.11
N ASP A 233 1.90 5.44 -18.66
CA ASP A 233 2.20 6.21 -19.84
C ASP A 233 1.40 5.71 -21.07
N ARG A 234 1.54 6.38 -22.21
CA ARG A 234 0.80 6.03 -23.44
C ARG A 234 1.18 4.65 -23.99
N SER A 235 2.43 4.23 -23.81
CA SER A 235 2.89 2.90 -24.26
C SER A 235 2.43 1.79 -23.33
N GLN A 236 1.92 2.14 -22.14
CA GLN A 236 1.59 1.24 -21.06
C GLN A 236 2.81 0.48 -20.49
N GLN A 237 4.03 0.91 -20.82
CA GLN A 237 5.28 0.28 -20.36
C GLN A 237 5.87 0.96 -19.13
N GLU A 238 5.34 2.11 -18.72
CA GLU A 238 5.70 2.75 -17.45
C GLU A 238 4.46 2.87 -16.58
N VAL A 239 4.54 2.36 -15.34
CA VAL A 239 3.51 2.56 -14.31
C VAL A 239 3.98 3.64 -13.34
N GLN A 240 3.10 4.61 -13.13
CA GLN A 240 3.29 5.70 -12.19
C GLN A 240 2.30 5.57 -11.03
N ILE A 241 2.80 5.77 -9.81
CA ILE A 241 2.02 5.80 -8.59
C ILE A 241 2.17 7.18 -7.95
N ARG A 242 1.06 7.70 -7.45
CA ARG A 242 1.01 8.86 -6.56
C ARG A 242 0.01 8.68 -5.44
N LEU A 243 0.23 9.36 -4.32
CA LEU A 243 -0.77 9.54 -3.28
C LEU A 243 -1.95 10.34 -3.83
N ALA A 244 -3.12 9.71 -3.96
CA ALA A 244 -4.32 10.40 -4.46
C ALA A 244 -5.01 11.21 -3.36
N GLY A 245 -4.97 10.72 -2.12
CA GLY A 245 -5.59 11.37 -0.97
C GLY A 245 -6.17 10.38 0.04
N GLN A 246 -6.70 10.94 1.13
CA GLN A 246 -7.37 10.20 2.18
C GLN A 246 -8.76 9.72 1.72
N VAL A 247 -9.17 8.54 2.18
CA VAL A 247 -10.55 8.06 2.09
C VAL A 247 -11.15 7.90 3.48
N PRO A 248 -12.49 7.97 3.63
CA PRO A 248 -13.13 7.70 4.92
C PRO A 248 -12.80 6.31 5.46
N VAL A 249 -12.71 6.21 6.78
CA VAL A 249 -12.51 4.96 7.52
C VAL A 249 -13.77 4.71 8.35
N GLU A 250 -14.38 3.55 8.15
CA GLU A 250 -15.55 3.06 8.88
C GLU A 250 -15.08 1.93 9.81
N ILE A 251 -15.30 2.07 11.12
CA ILE A 251 -14.89 1.12 12.18
C ILE A 251 -16.10 0.73 13.01
#